data_AF-A0A5B7TWK5-F1
#
_entry.id   AF-A0A5B7TWK5-F1
#
_cell.length_a   1.000
_cell.length_b   1.000
_cell.length_c   1.000
_cell.angle_alpha   90.00
_cell.angle_beta   90.00
_cell.angle_gamma   90.00
#
_symmetry.space_group_name_H-M   'P 1'
#
loop_
_entity.id
_entity.type
_entity.pdbx_description
1 polymer ?
#
loop_
_entity_poly.entity_id
_entity_poly.type
_entity_poly.pdbx_seq_one_letter_code
_entity_poly.pdbx_strand_id
1 'polypeptide(L)'
;MKYKILILIILTLSIGIESYACNCGIPKSLELEQDYNYENSECIFVGEVLEVNKTENTFTIKVIESFNGNDNLNVYKGTYDEQCGPIIDTKGKWLIYANLNSDNILVVGSCGISRNFKNPEYNVTIEGLLIKEFKGTAEDQGKKFNDKGKKDLKVEIERLRVKKEE
;
A
#
# COMPACT_ATOMS: atom_id res chain seq x y z
N MET A 1 -21.00 -3.88 -48.71
CA MET A 1 -20.64 -2.53 -48.20
C MET A 1 -20.98 -2.32 -46.74
N LYS A 2 -22.17 -2.72 -46.25
CA LYS A 2 -22.58 -2.57 -44.84
C LYS A 2 -21.59 -3.14 -43.81
N TYR A 3 -21.01 -4.31 -44.10
CA TYR A 3 -20.05 -4.97 -43.19
C TYR A 3 -18.69 -4.25 -43.10
N LYS A 4 -18.27 -3.57 -44.18
CA LYS A 4 -17.02 -2.78 -44.19
C LYS A 4 -17.14 -1.53 -43.31
N ILE A 5 -18.32 -0.91 -43.29
CA ILE A 5 -18.62 0.23 -42.42
C ILE A 5 -18.65 -0.22 -40.94
N LEU A 6 -19.25 -1.39 -40.66
CA LEU A 6 -19.30 -1.94 -39.30
C LEU A 6 -17.89 -2.23 -38.73
N ILE A 7 -17.01 -2.80 -39.55
CA ILE A 7 -15.61 -3.08 -39.18
C ILE A 7 -14.85 -1.77 -38.87
N LEU A 8 -15.07 -0.72 -39.67
CA LEU A 8 -14.46 0.59 -39.47
C LEU A 8 -14.90 1.24 -38.15
N ILE A 9 -16.18 1.12 -37.79
CA ILE A 9 -16.73 1.60 -36.52
C ILE A 9 -16.10 0.85 -35.33
N ILE A 10 -15.98 -0.48 -35.42
CA ILE A 10 -15.36 -1.29 -34.35
C ILE A 10 -13.87 -0.94 -34.19
N LEU A 11 -13.15 -0.69 -35.30
CA LEU A 11 -11.74 -0.29 -35.25
C LEU A 11 -11.55 1.08 -34.60
N THR A 12 -12.41 2.07 -34.90
CA THR A 12 -12.28 3.42 -34.32
C THR A 12 -12.69 3.46 -32.85
N LEU A 13 -13.62 2.60 -32.41
CA LEU A 13 -13.99 2.42 -31.00
C LEU A 13 -12.86 1.83 -30.14
N SER A 14 -11.83 1.22 -30.75
CA SER A 14 -10.74 0.55 -30.03
C SER A 14 -9.55 1.46 -29.70
N ILE A 15 -9.51 2.71 -30.18
CA ILE A 15 -8.34 3.61 -30.07
C ILE A 15 -8.37 4.47 -28.79
N GLY A 16 -9.44 4.38 -27.99
CA GLY A 16 -9.67 5.27 -26.85
C GLY A 16 -9.45 4.67 -25.45
N ILE A 17 -8.92 3.45 -25.33
CA ILE A 17 -8.73 2.83 -24.01
C ILE A 17 -7.34 3.24 -23.49
N GLU A 18 -7.31 4.23 -22.62
CA GLU A 18 -6.10 4.52 -21.83
C GLU A 18 -5.91 3.40 -20.80
N SER A 19 -4.79 2.69 -20.89
CA SER A 19 -4.39 1.75 -19.86
C SER A 19 -3.56 2.48 -18.82
N TYR A 20 -4.03 2.51 -17.58
CA TYR A 20 -3.26 3.02 -16.46
C TYR A 20 -2.51 1.85 -15.81
N ALA A 21 -1.20 2.00 -15.67
CA ALA A 21 -0.36 1.04 -14.97
C ALA A 21 0.56 1.81 -14.03
N CYS A 22 0.70 1.33 -12.80
CA CYS A 22 1.61 1.96 -11.87
C CYS A 22 3.06 1.64 -12.20
N ASN A 23 3.83 2.71 -12.32
CA ASN A 23 5.25 2.63 -12.58
C ASN A 23 6.01 2.78 -11.25
N CYS A 24 5.88 1.76 -10.39
CA CYS A 24 6.69 1.64 -9.19
C CYS A 24 8.03 0.98 -9.56
N GLY A 25 9.14 1.58 -9.14
CA GLY A 25 10.46 1.00 -9.35
C GLY A 25 10.54 -0.38 -8.70
N ILE A 26 11.27 -1.32 -9.32
CA ILE A 26 11.53 -2.61 -8.69
C ILE A 26 12.48 -2.38 -7.51
N PRO A 27 12.05 -2.63 -6.28
CA PRO A 27 12.86 -2.33 -5.11
C PRO A 27 13.99 -3.34 -4.98
N LYS A 28 15.17 -2.84 -4.59
CA LYS A 28 16.41 -3.64 -4.49
C LYS A 28 16.44 -4.50 -3.23
N SER A 29 15.85 -4.02 -2.14
CA SER A 29 15.68 -4.74 -0.87
C SER A 29 14.57 -4.08 -0.06
N LEU A 30 13.99 -4.82 0.88
CA LEU A 30 12.96 -4.29 1.78
C LEU A 30 13.50 -3.14 2.62
N GLU A 31 14.73 -3.26 3.11
CA GLU A 31 15.37 -2.23 3.94
C GLU A 31 15.50 -0.89 3.21
N LEU A 32 15.90 -0.91 1.95
CA LEU A 32 16.01 0.31 1.13
C LEU A 32 14.64 0.94 0.88
N GLU A 33 13.61 0.12 0.69
CA GLU A 33 12.26 0.64 0.53
C GLU A 33 11.73 1.26 1.83
N GLN A 34 12.03 0.64 2.98
CA GLN A 34 11.69 1.19 4.29
C GLN A 34 12.37 2.52 4.53
N ASP A 35 13.65 2.65 4.17
CA ASP A 35 14.36 3.92 4.27
C ASP A 35 13.80 4.98 3.32
N TYR A 36 13.51 4.61 2.07
CA TYR A 36 12.87 5.51 1.11
C TYR A 36 11.51 6.01 1.62
N ASN A 37 10.63 5.12 2.09
CA ASN A 37 9.31 5.50 2.58
C ASN A 37 9.41 6.33 3.87
N TYR A 38 10.40 6.05 4.71
CA TYR A 38 10.66 6.85 5.90
C TYR A 38 11.04 8.30 5.55
N GLU A 39 11.93 8.48 4.58
CA GLU A 39 12.41 9.80 4.16
C GLU A 39 11.38 10.61 3.34
N ASN A 40 10.44 9.93 2.67
CA ASN A 40 9.50 10.54 1.72
C ASN A 40 8.05 10.60 2.23
N SER A 41 7.82 10.28 3.51
CA SER A 41 6.50 10.38 4.14
C SER A 41 6.46 11.46 5.20
N GLU A 42 5.47 12.36 5.09
CA GLU A 42 5.19 13.36 6.13
C GLU A 42 4.55 12.73 7.37
N CYS A 43 3.81 11.63 7.21
CA CYS A 43 3.14 10.92 8.29
C CYS A 43 3.49 9.43 8.29
N ILE A 44 4.08 8.97 9.40
CA ILE A 44 4.43 7.57 9.65
C ILE A 44 3.91 7.20 11.02
N PHE A 45 2.97 6.26 11.07
CA PHE A 45 2.34 5.87 12.33
C PHE A 45 1.72 4.47 12.29
N VAL A 46 1.57 3.88 13.47
CA VAL A 46 0.60 2.80 13.69
C VAL A 46 -0.75 3.41 14.03
N GLY A 47 -1.81 2.96 13.36
CA GLY A 47 -3.17 3.40 13.63
C GLY A 47 -4.20 2.28 13.51
N GLU A 48 -5.39 2.53 14.04
CA GLU A 48 -6.57 1.67 13.88
C GLU A 48 -7.50 2.25 12.82
N VAL A 49 -7.67 1.56 11.70
CA VAL A 49 -8.65 1.89 10.67
C VAL A 49 -10.04 1.53 11.18
N LEU A 50 -10.87 2.56 11.39
CA LEU A 50 -12.21 2.45 11.97
C LEU A 50 -13.27 2.26 10.89
N GLU A 51 -13.09 2.89 9.73
CA GLU A 51 -14.03 2.94 8.62
C GLU A 51 -13.29 2.88 7.30
N VAL A 52 -13.93 2.27 6.30
CA VAL A 52 -13.44 2.16 4.93
C VAL A 52 -14.63 2.35 4.00
N ASN A 53 -14.50 3.24 3.02
CA ASN A 53 -15.42 3.37 1.90
C ASN A 53 -14.69 2.90 0.62
N LYS A 54 -14.99 1.69 0.17
CA LYS A 54 -14.36 1.09 -1.02
C LYS A 54 -14.82 1.72 -2.34
N THR A 55 -15.92 2.48 -2.34
CA THR A 55 -16.41 3.15 -3.56
C THR A 55 -15.67 4.46 -3.78
N GLU A 56 -15.27 5.14 -2.70
CA GLU A 56 -14.52 6.39 -2.76
C GLU A 56 -13.02 6.20 -2.49
N ASN A 57 -12.60 4.98 -2.16
CA ASN A 57 -11.25 4.65 -1.72
C ASN A 57 -10.74 5.52 -0.58
N THR A 58 -11.64 5.76 0.38
CA THR A 58 -11.37 6.55 1.58
C THR A 58 -11.43 5.69 2.84
N PHE A 59 -10.76 6.15 3.89
CA PHE A 59 -10.77 5.51 5.19
C PHE A 59 -10.68 6.53 6.32
N THR A 60 -11.11 6.11 7.51
CA THR A 60 -10.94 6.87 8.76
C THR A 60 -10.02 6.09 9.67
N ILE A 61 -8.95 6.72 10.16
CA ILE A 61 -7.94 6.08 11.00
C ILE A 61 -7.70 6.87 12.27
N LYS A 62 -7.61 6.16 13.40
CA LYS A 62 -7.17 6.72 14.68
C LYS A 62 -5.70 6.38 14.90
N VAL A 63 -4.86 7.39 15.10
CA VAL A 63 -3.44 7.18 15.42
C VAL A 63 -3.30 6.53 16.80
N ILE A 64 -2.46 5.51 16.89
CA ILE A 64 -2.07 4.82 18.13
C ILE A 64 -0.65 5.23 18.53
N GLU A 65 0.26 5.30 17.57
CA GLU A 65 1.68 5.57 17.79
C GLU A 65 2.26 6.28 16.56
N SER A 66 2.79 7.50 16.71
CA SER A 66 3.45 8.25 15.63
C SER A 66 4.97 8.09 15.71
N PHE A 67 5.62 7.99 14.54
CA PHE A 67 7.08 7.81 14.41
C PHE A 67 7.82 9.01 13.83
N ASN A 68 7.14 9.96 13.20
CA ASN A 68 7.80 11.08 12.52
C ASN A 68 7.15 12.46 12.80
N GLY A 69 6.49 12.61 13.95
CA GLY A 69 6.33 13.95 14.55
C GLY A 69 4.93 14.56 14.57
N ASN A 70 3.86 13.76 14.65
CA ASN A 70 2.55 14.30 15.01
C ASN A 70 1.94 13.49 16.17
N ASP A 71 2.39 13.79 17.39
CA ASP A 71 1.98 13.10 18.64
C ASP A 71 0.55 13.48 19.11
N ASN A 72 -0.18 14.25 18.31
CA ASN A 72 -1.58 14.55 18.59
C ASN A 72 -2.43 13.30 18.33
N LEU A 73 -3.22 12.89 19.33
CA LEU A 73 -4.23 11.82 19.27
C LEU A 73 -5.32 12.16 18.24
N ASN A 74 -4.96 12.07 16.95
CA ASN A 74 -5.78 12.51 15.84
C ASN A 74 -6.51 11.33 15.19
N VAL A 75 -7.72 11.65 14.75
CA VAL A 75 -8.46 10.85 13.78
C VAL A 75 -8.33 11.55 12.45
N TYR A 76 -7.77 10.85 11.46
CA TYR A 76 -7.61 11.36 10.10
C TYR A 76 -8.59 10.69 9.16
N LYS A 77 -8.99 11.46 8.14
CA LYS A 77 -9.47 10.89 6.89
C LYS A 77 -8.28 10.65 5.99
N GLY A 78 -8.32 9.57 5.24
CA GLY A 78 -7.32 9.25 4.24
C GLY A 78 -7.91 8.70 2.97
N THR A 79 -7.10 8.69 1.93
CA THR A 79 -7.37 8.11 0.61
C THR A 79 -6.24 7.16 0.24
N TYR A 80 -6.56 6.12 -0.52
CA TYR A 80 -5.60 5.22 -1.14
C TYR A 80 -5.93 5.02 -2.62
N ASP A 81 -4.96 4.51 -3.38
CA ASP A 81 -5.17 4.11 -4.77
C ASP A 81 -5.62 2.64 -4.80
N GLU A 82 -6.81 2.35 -5.34
CA GLU A 82 -7.32 0.98 -5.43
C GLU A 82 -6.60 0.12 -6.46
N GLN A 83 -5.91 0.76 -7.41
CA GLN A 83 -5.23 0.10 -8.52
C GLN A 83 -3.78 -0.20 -8.15
N CYS A 84 -3.22 0.52 -7.17
CA CYS A 84 -1.79 0.52 -6.92
C CYS A 84 -1.40 0.67 -5.45
N GLY A 85 -0.38 -0.09 -5.07
CA GLY A 85 0.24 0.02 -3.76
C GLY A 85 -0.65 -0.54 -2.64
N PRO A 86 -0.54 0.01 -1.43
CA PRO A 86 -1.31 -0.44 -0.29
C PRO A 86 -2.80 -0.16 -0.40
N ILE A 87 -3.59 -1.23 -0.54
CA ILE A 87 -5.06 -1.12 -0.57
C ILE A 87 -5.62 -1.21 0.85
N ILE A 88 -6.15 -0.10 1.38
CA ILE A 88 -6.71 -0.03 2.74
C ILE A 88 -8.20 -0.38 2.70
N ASP A 89 -8.48 -1.64 2.39
CA ASP A 89 -9.84 -2.13 2.17
C ASP A 89 -10.47 -2.80 3.41
N THR A 90 -9.74 -2.85 4.51
CA THR A 90 -10.12 -3.56 5.74
C THR A 90 -9.82 -2.75 7.00
N LYS A 91 -10.73 -2.88 7.98
CA LYS A 91 -10.56 -2.34 9.33
C LYS A 91 -9.46 -3.10 10.08
N GLY A 92 -8.93 -2.48 11.13
CA GLY A 92 -7.93 -3.08 12.02
C GLY A 92 -6.69 -2.21 12.18
N LYS A 93 -5.62 -2.81 12.69
CA LYS A 93 -4.34 -2.13 12.91
C LYS A 93 -3.50 -2.11 11.64
N TRP A 94 -2.95 -0.94 11.31
CA TRP A 94 -2.12 -0.69 10.13
C TRP A 94 -0.87 0.10 10.51
N LEU A 95 0.22 -0.15 9.79
CA LEU A 95 1.35 0.77 9.67
C LEU A 95 1.10 1.61 8.41
N ILE A 96 1.10 2.93 8.57
CA ILE A 96 0.81 3.88 7.49
C ILE A 96 2.04 4.74 7.24
N TYR A 97 2.40 4.83 5.96
CA TYR A 97 3.25 5.82 5.32
C TYR A 97 2.37 6.66 4.41
N ALA A 98 2.26 7.95 4.68
CA ALA A 98 1.38 8.86 3.95
C ALA A 98 1.91 10.29 3.95
N ASN A 99 1.40 11.09 3.01
CA ASN A 99 1.58 12.55 2.97
C ASN A 99 0.25 13.24 3.24
N LEU A 100 0.26 14.48 3.71
CA LEU A 100 -0.95 15.28 3.81
C LEU A 100 -1.15 16.08 2.52
N ASN A 101 -2.37 16.08 1.99
CA ASN A 101 -2.73 17.02 0.93
C ASN A 101 -3.06 18.41 1.53
N SER A 102 -3.42 19.37 0.67
CA SER A 102 -3.80 20.73 1.09
C SER A 102 -4.99 20.80 2.06
N ASP A 103 -5.82 19.76 2.10
CA ASP A 103 -7.00 19.65 2.95
C ASP A 103 -6.74 18.85 4.25
N ASN A 104 -5.46 18.53 4.54
CA ASN A 104 -5.04 17.66 5.64
C ASN A 104 -5.63 16.23 5.60
N ILE A 105 -5.93 15.74 4.39
CA ILE A 105 -6.31 14.34 4.16
C ILE A 105 -5.03 13.54 3.93
N LEU A 106 -4.91 12.39 4.60
CA LEU A 106 -3.81 11.46 4.39
C LEU A 106 -3.88 10.83 3.00
N VAL A 107 -2.84 10.96 2.22
CA VAL A 107 -2.69 10.33 0.92
C VAL A 107 -1.64 9.23 1.04
N VAL A 108 -2.09 7.98 0.97
CA VAL A 108 -1.20 6.82 0.96
C VAL A 108 -0.59 6.67 -0.42
N GLY A 109 0.75 6.57 -0.48
CA GLY A 109 1.46 6.49 -1.75
C GLY A 109 1.12 5.20 -2.52
N SER A 110 0.90 5.32 -3.82
CA SER A 110 0.61 4.21 -4.75
C SER A 110 1.75 3.21 -4.93
N CYS A 111 2.94 3.53 -4.44
CA CYS A 111 4.10 2.63 -4.39
C CYS A 111 4.61 2.42 -2.96
N GLY A 112 3.84 2.82 -1.95
CA GLY A 112 4.27 2.77 -0.56
C GLY A 112 4.22 1.37 0.05
N ILE A 113 4.73 1.26 1.28
CA ILE A 113 4.80 -0.02 2.03
C ILE A 113 3.84 -0.09 3.23
N SER A 114 2.85 0.80 3.29
CA SER A 114 1.78 0.74 4.30
C SER A 114 1.14 -0.64 4.34
N ARG A 115 0.86 -1.20 5.51
CA ARG A 115 0.41 -2.61 5.61
C ARG A 115 -0.39 -2.95 6.86
N ASN A 116 -1.33 -3.88 6.69
CA ASN A 116 -2.20 -4.40 7.74
C ASN A 116 -1.42 -5.36 8.64
N PHE A 117 -1.59 -5.26 9.96
CA PHE A 117 -0.93 -6.16 10.90
C PHE A 117 -1.42 -7.62 10.82
N LYS A 118 -2.67 -7.83 10.39
CA LYS A 118 -3.27 -9.16 10.24
C LYS A 118 -2.74 -9.87 8.99
N ASN A 119 -2.64 -9.14 7.88
CA ASN A 119 -2.26 -9.65 6.56
C ASN A 119 -1.27 -8.67 5.86
N PRO A 120 -0.01 -8.56 6.33
CA PRO A 120 0.98 -7.62 5.81
C PRO A 120 1.58 -8.03 4.45
N GLU A 121 1.33 -9.25 3.98
CA GLU A 121 1.83 -9.81 2.72
C GLU A 121 1.31 -9.11 1.47
N TYR A 122 0.15 -8.47 1.56
CA TYR A 122 -0.53 -7.90 0.39
C TYR A 122 0.18 -6.67 -0.19
N ASN A 123 1.17 -6.09 0.52
CA ASN A 123 1.74 -4.77 0.19
C ASN A 123 3.28 -4.75 0.07
N VAL A 124 3.96 -5.91 0.09
CA VAL A 124 5.43 -5.96 -0.04
C VAL A 124 5.82 -6.92 -1.16
N THR A 125 5.98 -6.37 -2.36
CA THR A 125 6.56 -7.07 -3.51
C THR A 125 8.07 -6.83 -3.57
N ILE A 126 8.78 -7.08 -2.47
CA ILE A 126 10.21 -6.74 -2.35
C ILE A 126 11.01 -7.95 -1.96
N GLU A 127 10.96 -8.91 -2.87
CA GLU A 127 11.98 -9.90 -3.20
C GLU A 127 11.34 -10.71 -4.31
N GLY A 128 11.44 -10.20 -5.54
CA GLY A 128 10.74 -10.73 -6.69
C GLY A 128 11.00 -12.22 -6.92
N LEU A 129 10.27 -12.85 -7.84
CA LEU A 129 10.78 -14.06 -8.49
C LEU A 129 11.01 -15.31 -7.59
N LEU A 130 10.71 -15.27 -6.28
CA LEU A 130 10.78 -16.43 -5.37
C LEU A 130 9.69 -17.49 -5.62
N ILE A 131 8.91 -17.35 -6.69
CA ILE A 131 8.10 -18.44 -7.26
C ILE A 131 8.97 -19.67 -7.54
N LYS A 132 10.29 -19.50 -7.74
CA LYS A 132 11.20 -20.62 -7.99
C LYS A 132 11.49 -21.50 -6.78
N GLU A 133 11.24 -21.07 -5.53
CA GLU A 133 11.70 -21.81 -4.35
C GLU A 133 10.59 -22.43 -3.49
N PHE A 134 9.34 -22.02 -3.64
CA PHE A 134 8.26 -22.52 -2.77
C PHE A 134 7.51 -23.71 -3.37
N LYS A 135 7.92 -24.92 -2.99
CA LYS A 135 7.09 -26.13 -3.15
C LYS A 135 5.90 -26.09 -2.18
N GLY A 136 4.68 -26.36 -2.65
CA GLY A 136 3.47 -26.44 -1.83
C GLY A 136 2.21 -25.96 -2.53
N THR A 137 1.09 -25.94 -1.82
CA THR A 137 -0.18 -25.38 -2.33
C THR A 137 -0.16 -23.85 -2.27
N ALA A 138 -1.05 -23.19 -3.02
CA ALA A 138 -1.19 -21.73 -2.97
C ALA A 138 -1.52 -21.21 -1.56
N GLU A 139 -2.28 -21.99 -0.78
CA GLU A 139 -2.61 -21.68 0.60
C GLU A 139 -1.36 -21.72 1.51
N ASP A 140 -0.54 -22.77 1.38
CA ASP A 140 0.71 -22.89 2.13
C ASP A 140 1.67 -21.73 1.83
N GLN A 141 1.73 -21.32 0.56
CA GLN A 141 2.53 -20.19 0.13
C GLN A 141 2.01 -18.88 0.74
N GLY A 142 0.70 -18.61 0.64
CA GLY A 142 0.08 -17.42 1.22
C GLY A 142 0.35 -17.31 2.72
N LYS A 143 0.21 -18.43 3.45
CA LYS A 143 0.52 -18.48 4.88
C LYS A 143 1.98 -18.16 5.18
N LYS A 144 2.93 -18.75 4.43
CA LYS A 144 4.36 -18.47 4.61
C LYS A 144 4.70 -17.00 4.34
N PHE A 145 4.10 -16.40 3.30
CA PHE A 145 4.29 -14.97 3.00
C PHE A 145 3.74 -14.09 4.10
N ASN A 146 2.54 -14.38 4.61
CA ASN A 146 1.95 -13.65 5.74
C ASN A 146 2.83 -13.76 7.00
N ASP A 147 3.30 -14.97 7.33
CA ASP A 147 4.17 -15.20 8.48
C ASP A 147 5.50 -14.46 8.36
N LYS A 148 6.10 -14.39 7.15
CA LYS A 148 7.29 -13.58 6.89
C LYS A 148 6.98 -12.09 7.02
N GLY A 149 5.91 -11.60 6.37
CA GLY A 149 5.50 -10.20 6.44
C GLY A 149 5.22 -9.72 7.86
N LYS A 150 4.68 -10.58 8.74
CA LYS A 150 4.49 -10.28 10.16
C LYS A 150 5.81 -10.12 10.91
N LYS A 151 6.80 -10.97 10.63
CA LYS A 151 8.14 -10.84 11.22
C LYS A 151 8.81 -9.56 10.75
N ASP A 152 8.77 -9.30 9.45
CA ASP A 152 9.36 -8.10 8.83
C ASP A 152 8.71 -6.83 9.37
N LEU A 153 7.37 -6.80 9.51
CA LEU A 153 6.64 -5.69 10.10
C LEU A 153 7.03 -5.46 11.56
N LYS A 154 7.19 -6.54 12.34
CA LYS A 154 7.64 -6.40 13.72
C LYS A 154 9.02 -5.74 13.79
N VAL A 155 9.97 -6.20 12.97
CA VAL A 155 11.32 -5.63 12.91
C VAL A 155 11.29 -4.16 12.47
N GLU A 156 10.48 -3.84 11.46
CA GLU A 156 10.30 -2.46 10.98
C GLU A 156 9.79 -1.53 12.08
N ILE A 157 8.77 -1.94 12.83
CA ILE A 157 8.22 -1.14 13.93
C ILE A 157 9.29 -0.87 15.00
N GLU A 158 10.07 -1.88 15.39
CA GLU A 158 11.16 -1.65 16.36
C GLU A 158 12.21 -0.69 15.80
N ARG A 159 12.55 -0.79 14.50
CA ARG A 159 13.47 0.15 13.84
C ARG A 159 12.93 1.58 13.85
N LEU A 160 11.63 1.76 13.53
CA LEU A 160 10.98 3.07 13.55
C LEU A 160 10.97 3.70 14.94
N ARG A 161 10.80 2.90 16.00
CA ARG A 161 10.88 3.38 17.38
C ARG A 161 12.27 3.88 17.74
N VAL A 162 13.31 3.15 17.34
CA VAL A 162 14.70 3.59 17.54
C VAL A 162 14.95 4.91 16.79
N LYS A 163 14.56 5.00 15.51
CA LYS A 163 14.73 6.23 14.71
C LYS A 163 13.98 7.44 15.28
N LYS A 164 12.84 7.23 15.97
CA LYS A 164 12.09 8.32 16.62
C LYS A 164 12.87 8.97 17.77
N GLU A 165 13.73 8.21 18.44
CA GLU A 165 14.50 8.67 19.60
C GLU A 165 15.81 9.39 19.22
N GLU A 166 16.23 9.30 17.95
CA GLU A 166 17.41 9.97 17.38
C GLU A 166 17.13 11.43 16.97
#